data_AF-A0A7D4Q7W7-F1
#
_entry.id   AF-A0A7D4Q7W7-F1
#
_cell.length_a   1.000
_cell.length_b   1.000
_cell.length_c   1.000
_cell.angle_alpha   90.00
_cell.angle_beta   90.00
_cell.angle_gamma   90.00
#
_symmetry.space_group_name_H-M   'P 1'
#
loop_
_entity.id
_entity.type
_entity.pdbx_description
1 polymer ?
#
loop_
_entity_poly.entity_id
_entity_poly.type
_entity_poly.pdbx_seq_one_letter_code
_entity_poly.pdbx_strand_id
1 'polypeptide(L)' 'MKAIDVQKMMNNALAAKNVNYKKAFRLYVRMNKLRSKEGLPYLSMPNLENRIADMAKRKKA' A
#
# COMPACT_ATOMS: atom_id res chain seq x y z
N MET A 1 -15.25 6.32 -5.08
CA MET A 1 -13.82 6.10 -5.38
C MET A 1 -13.60 4.62 -5.52
N LYS A 2 -13.11 4.16 -6.66
CA LYS A 2 -12.91 2.73 -6.97
C LYS A 2 -11.54 2.24 -6.51
N ALA A 3 -11.36 0.92 -6.38
CA ALA A 3 -10.06 0.34 -6.04
C ALA A 3 -8.93 0.79 -6.98
N ILE A 4 -9.23 0.92 -8.28
CA ILE A 4 -8.27 1.35 -9.30
C ILE A 4 -7.75 2.78 -9.08
N ASP A 5 -8.58 3.69 -8.56
CA ASP A 5 -8.17 5.07 -8.26
C ASP A 5 -7.15 5.06 -7.12
N VAL A 6 -7.41 4.24 -6.09
CA VAL A 6 -6.50 4.09 -4.95
C VAL A 6 -5.19 3.41 -5.38
N GLN A 7 -5.25 2.46 -6.30
CA GLN A 7 -4.06 1.84 -6.89
C GLN A 7 -3.18 2.88 -7.61
N LYS A 8 -3.77 3.79 -8.40
CA LYS A 8 -3.03 4.89 -9.04
C LYS A 8 -2.37 5.80 -8.00
N MET A 9 -3.10 6.18 -6.94
CA MET A 9 -2.53 6.99 -5.85
C MET A 9 -1.38 6.27 -5.13
N MET A 10 -1.49 4.96 -4.94
CA MET A 10 -0.45 4.13 -4.34
C MET A 10 0.80 4.09 -5.22
N ASN A 11 0.63 3.86 -6.53
CA ASN A 11 1.72 3.85 -7.49
C ASN A 11 2.43 5.20 -7.55
N ASN A 12 1.69 6.31 -7.52
CA ASN A 12 2.28 7.65 -7.47
C ASN A 12 3.10 7.87 -6.18
N ALA A 13 2.64 7.32 -5.04
CA ALA A 13 3.40 7.39 -3.79
C ALA A 13 4.69 6.55 -3.82
N LEU A 14 4.70 5.46 -4.60
CA LEU A 14 5.86 4.58 -4.81
C LEU A 14 6.84 5.09 -5.87
N ALA A 15 6.36 5.86 -6.85
CA ALA A 15 7.17 6.47 -7.91
C ALA A 15 7.78 7.83 -7.52
N ALA A 16 7.37 8.40 -6.38
CA ALA A 16 7.90 9.69 -5.91
C ALA A 16 9.40 9.59 -5.58
N LYS A 17 10.17 10.65 -5.90
CA LYS A 17 11.62 10.75 -5.61
C LYS A 17 11.95 10.44 -4.14
N ASN A 18 11.08 10.88 -3.22
CA ASN A 18 11.11 10.51 -1.79
C ASN A 18 9.94 9.57 -1.48
N VAL A 19 10.15 8.28 -1.72
CA VAL A 19 9.09 7.27 -1.58
C VAL A 19 8.54 7.25 -0.15
N ASN A 20 7.24 7.49 -0.02
CA ASN A 20 6.56 7.42 1.27
C ASN A 20 5.87 6.06 1.45
N TYR A 21 6.65 5.07 1.90
CA TYR A 21 6.17 3.70 2.12
C TYR A 21 4.98 3.62 3.07
N LYS A 22 4.93 4.45 4.13
CA LYS A 22 3.79 4.47 5.06
C LYS A 22 2.50 4.94 4.38
N LYS A 23 2.59 5.95 3.50
CA LYS A 23 1.45 6.40 2.69
C LYS A 23 1.04 5.33 1.68
N ALA A 24 2.00 4.73 0.98
CA ALA A 24 1.75 3.64 0.03
C ALA A 24 1.05 2.45 0.70
N PHE A 25 1.50 2.04 1.89
CA PHE A 25 0.87 0.94 2.64
C PHE A 25 -0.56 1.24 3.11
N ARG A 26 -0.84 2.48 3.55
CA ARG A 26 -2.22 2.89 3.86
C ARG A 26 -3.13 2.83 2.63
N LEU A 27 -2.61 3.22 1.47
CA LEU A 27 -3.34 3.14 0.20
C LEU A 27 -3.54 1.69 -0.23
N TYR A 28 -2.54 0.82 -0.07
CA TYR A 28 -2.64 -0.63 -0.28
C TYR A 28 -3.77 -1.26 0.54
N VAL A 29 -3.80 -1.00 1.86
CA VAL A 29 -4.88 -1.50 2.74
C VAL A 29 -6.24 -0.97 2.29
N ARG A 30 -6.34 0.31 1.95
CA ARG A 30 -7.59 0.92 1.45
C ARG A 30 -8.02 0.32 0.11
N MET A 31 -7.10 0.09 -0.81
CA MET A 31 -7.33 -0.53 -2.11
C MET A 31 -7.93 -1.92 -1.91
N ASN A 32 -7.30 -2.77 -1.08
CA ASN A 32 -7.81 -4.13 -0.84
C ASN A 32 -9.19 -4.14 -0.16
N LYS A 33 -9.48 -3.18 0.75
CA LYS A 33 -10.84 -3.01 1.30
C LYS A 33 -11.87 -2.67 0.22
N LEU A 34 -11.52 -1.82 -0.75
CA LEU A 34 -12.41 -1.49 -1.86
C LEU A 34 -12.58 -2.67 -2.81
N ARG A 35 -11.50 -3.40 -3.14
CA ARG A 35 -11.56 -4.61 -3.96
C ARG A 35 -12.53 -5.63 -3.38
N SER A 36 -12.46 -5.88 -2.08
CA SER A 36 -13.41 -6.76 -1.39
C SER A 36 -14.86 -6.30 -1.53
N LYS A 37 -15.15 -5.00 -1.40
CA LYS A 37 -16.49 -4.43 -1.64
C LYS A 37 -16.94 -4.54 -3.10
N GLU A 38 -16.00 -4.51 -4.03
CA GLU A 38 -16.22 -4.67 -5.47
C GLU A 38 -16.31 -6.15 -5.90
N GLY A 39 -16.20 -7.12 -4.95
CA GLY A 39 -16.18 -8.55 -5.26
C GLY A 39 -14.89 -9.03 -5.92
N LEU A 40 -13.84 -8.21 -5.90
CA LEU A 40 -12.54 -8.50 -6.47
C LEU A 40 -11.61 -9.21 -5.47
N PRO A 41 -10.73 -10.10 -5.93
CA PRO A 41 -9.80 -10.81 -5.06
C PRO A 41 -8.78 -9.87 -4.42
N TYR A 42 -8.31 -10.21 -3.23
CA TYR A 42 -7.23 -9.51 -2.56
C TYR A 42 -5.94 -9.56 -3.40
N LEU A 43 -5.18 -8.46 -3.43
CA LEU A 43 -3.86 -8.40 -4.05
C LEU A 43 -2.79 -8.31 -2.98
N SER A 44 -1.82 -9.22 -3.01
CA SER A 44 -0.65 -9.21 -2.14
C SER A 44 0.47 -8.34 -2.70
N MET A 45 1.16 -7.57 -1.86
CA MET A 45 2.38 -6.84 -2.22
C MET A 45 3.51 -7.12 -1.22
N PRO A 46 4.15 -8.31 -1.28
CA PRO A 46 5.09 -8.76 -0.25
C PRO A 46 6.28 -7.81 -0.05
N ASN A 47 6.79 -7.19 -1.12
CA ASN A 47 7.89 -6.22 -1.01
C ASN A 47 7.50 -4.97 -0.21
N LEU A 48 6.25 -4.50 -0.33
CA LEU A 48 5.77 -3.34 0.40
C LEU A 48 5.51 -3.69 1.87
N GLU A 49 4.93 -4.86 2.11
CA GLU A 49 4.65 -5.40 3.45
C GLU A 49 5.96 -5.60 4.25
N ASN A 50 6.95 -6.24 3.64
CA ASN A 50 8.26 -6.48 4.26
C ASN A 50 8.98 -5.17 4.61
N ARG A 51 8.99 -4.18 3.71
CA ARG A 51 9.63 -2.88 3.98
C ARG A 51 8.97 -2.14 5.15
N ILE A 52 7.65 -2.25 5.30
CA ILE A 52 6.94 -1.65 6.43
C ILE A 52 7.28 -2.38 7.74
N ALA A 53 7.33 -3.70 7.71
CA ALA A 53 7.74 -4.50 8.87
C ALA A 53 9.18 -4.15 9.32
N ASP A 54 10.11 -4.01 8.37
CA ASP A 54 11.50 -3.65 8.67
C ASP A 54 11.63 -2.24 9.25
N MET A 55 10.91 -1.26 8.71
CA MET A 55 10.88 0.09 9.29
C MET A 55 10.30 0.10 10.72
N ALA A 56 9.31 -0.76 11.00
CA ALA A 56 8.74 -0.87 12.34
C ALA A 56 9.73 -1.50 13.33
N LYS A 57 10.52 -2.49 12.89
CA LYS A 57 11.59 -3.10 13.70
C LYS A 57 12.69 -2.09 14.02
N ARG A 58 13.18 -1.33 13.03
CA ARG A 58 14.26 -0.34 13.23
C ARG A 58 13.90 0.81 14.17
N LYS A 59 12.62 1.13 14.35
CA LYS A 59 12.16 2.17 15.29
C LYS A 59 12.20 1.70 16.76
N LYS A 60 12.32 0.38 17.00
CA LYS A 60 12.36 -0.21 18.34
C LYS A 60 13.78 -0.51 18.85
N ALA A 61 14.79 -0.37 18.00
CA ALA A 61 16.21 -0.46 18.35
C ALA A 61 16.76 0.95 18.58
#